data_AF-Q5AXI8-F1
#
_entry.id   AF-Q5AXI8-F1
#
_cell.length_a   1.000
_cell.length_b   1.000
_cell.length_c   1.000
_cell.angle_alpha   90.00
_cell.angle_beta   90.00
_cell.angle_gamma   90.00
#
_symmetry.space_group_name_H-M   'P 1'
#
loop_
_entity.id
_entity.type
_entity.pdbx_description
1 polymer ?
#
loop_
_entity_poly.entity_id
_entity_poly.type
_entity_poly.pdbx_seq_one_letter_code
_entity_poly.pdbx_strand_id
1 'polypeptide(L)'
;MTRAQQTLSVLLLVSSFYLSLYLGLIPLNETIQQEIIPVLPFYALISFGCYLLGRLGLAIFTFHDVPEAHKELQGEIEQAKAELRRANVDVD
;
A
#
# COMPACT_ATOMS: atom_id res chain seq x y z
N MET A 1 21.90 -11.71 1.65
CA MET A 1 21.66 -10.25 1.66
C MET A 1 20.47 -9.97 2.54
N THR A 2 20.55 -8.97 3.42
CA THR A 2 19.40 -8.55 4.24
C THR A 2 18.39 -7.80 3.37
N ARG A 3 17.10 -7.81 3.74
CA ARG A 3 16.07 -7.05 3.02
C ARG A 3 16.41 -5.55 2.93
N ALA A 4 16.98 -5.00 4.01
CA ALA A 4 17.46 -3.63 4.05
C ALA A 4 18.57 -3.35 3.02
N GLN A 5 19.54 -4.26 2.89
CA GLN A 5 20.61 -4.11 1.90
C GLN A 5 20.07 -4.16 0.46
N GLN A 6 19.11 -5.03 0.18
CA GLN A 6 18.46 -5.10 -1.12
C GLN A 6 17.73 -3.80 -1.47
N THR A 7 16.95 -3.25 -0.53
CA THR A 7 16.26 -1.97 -0.73
C THR A 7 17.24 -0.82 -0.97
N LEU A 8 18.33 -0.77 -0.20
CA LEU A 8 19.36 0.24 -0.36
C LEU A 8 20.03 0.16 -1.74
N SER A 9 20.40 -1.05 -2.17
CA SER A 9 21.01 -1.26 -3.50
C SER A 9 20.09 -0.82 -4.64
N VAL A 10 18.79 -1.12 -4.55
CA VAL A 10 17.81 -0.68 -5.56
C VAL A 10 17.68 0.83 -5.57
N LEU A 11 17.59 1.47 -4.40
CA LEU A 11 17.49 2.92 -4.27
C LEU A 11 18.72 3.62 -4.87
N LEU A 12 19.91 3.10 -4.58
CA LEU A 12 21.17 3.59 -5.17
C LEU A 12 21.21 3.41 -6.68
N LEU A 13 20.72 2.29 -7.22
CA LEU A 13 20.64 2.06 -8.66
C LEU A 13 19.73 3.10 -9.35
N VAL A 14 18.53 3.30 -8.81
CA VAL A 14 17.55 4.24 -9.38
C VAL A 14 18.05 5.68 -9.30
N SER A 15 18.62 6.08 -8.16
CA SER A 15 19.19 7.43 -7.99
C SER A 15 20.40 7.68 -8.89
N SER A 16 21.28 6.68 -9.06
CA SER A 16 22.40 6.75 -10.01
C SER A 16 21.92 6.92 -11.45
N PHE A 17 20.89 6.17 -11.85
CA PHE A 17 20.28 6.30 -13.17
C PHE A 17 19.62 7.66 -13.40
N TYR A 18 18.92 8.20 -12.40
CA TYR A 18 18.34 9.55 -12.50
C TYR A 18 19.44 10.63 -12.61
N LEU A 19 20.51 10.52 -11.83
CA LEU A 19 21.62 11.47 -11.90
C LEU A 19 22.35 11.44 -13.24
N SER A 20 22.53 10.27 -13.85
CA SER A 20 23.16 10.17 -15.17
C SER A 20 22.33 10.86 -16.25
N LEU A 21 21.00 10.73 -16.17
CA LEU A 21 20.05 11.45 -17.00
C LEU A 21 20.06 12.95 -16.72
N TYR A 22 20.07 13.37 -15.46
CA TYR A 22 20.07 14.78 -15.06
C TYR A 22 21.34 15.53 -15.51
N LEU A 23 22.50 14.88 -15.42
CA LEU A 23 23.78 15.45 -15.85
C LEU A 23 23.98 15.48 -17.38
N GLY A 24 23.04 14.94 -18.16
CA GLY A 24 23.11 14.95 -19.62
C GLY A 24 24.22 14.05 -20.19
N LEU A 25 24.64 13.01 -19.45
CA LEU A 25 25.65 12.05 -19.92
C LEU A 25 25.17 11.24 -21.13
N ILE A 26 23.85 11.21 -21.35
CA ILE A 26 23.20 10.58 -22.49
C ILE A 26 22.76 11.71 -23.44
N PRO A 27 23.14 11.66 -24.74
CA PRO A 27 22.72 12.67 -25.71
C PRO A 27 21.20 12.55 -25.96
N LEU A 28 20.43 13.40 -25.27
CA LEU A 28 18.99 13.55 -25.42
C LEU A 28 18.66 14.88 -26.10
N ASN A 29 17.43 15.00 -26.62
CA ASN A 29 16.93 16.26 -27.15
C ASN A 29 16.88 17.32 -26.03
N GLU A 30 17.31 18.55 -26.33
CA GLU A 30 17.33 19.69 -25.40
C GLU A 30 15.97 19.91 -24.71
N THR A 31 14.86 19.70 -25.45
CA THR A 31 13.51 19.86 -24.89
C THR A 31 13.26 18.86 -23.76
N ILE A 32 13.67 17.60 -23.94
CA ILE A 32 13.49 16.54 -22.95
C ILE A 32 14.40 16.78 -21.73
N GLN A 33 15.63 17.23 -22.00
CA GLN A 33 16.65 17.46 -20.97
C GLN A 33 16.25 18.58 -20.00
N GLN A 34 15.68 19.68 -20.52
CA GLN A 34 15.34 20.86 -19.73
C GLN A 34 13.93 20.76 -19.12
N GLU A 35 12.95 20.27 -19.87
CA GLU A 35 11.54 20.33 -19.44
C GLU A 35 11.07 19.06 -18.72
N ILE A 36 11.55 17.88 -19.13
CA ILE A 36 11.00 16.59 -18.65
C ILE A 36 11.82 16.02 -17.50
N ILE A 37 13.14 15.99 -17.64
CA ILE A 37 14.03 15.31 -16.68
C ILE A 37 13.93 15.93 -15.27
N PRO A 38 13.92 17.27 -15.08
CA PRO A 38 13.83 17.86 -13.74
C PRO A 38 12.51 17.61 -13.01
N VAL A 39 11.40 17.49 -13.74
CA VAL A 39 10.05 17.29 -13.17
C VAL A 39 9.67 15.82 -12.97
N LEU A 40 10.45 14.91 -13.56
CA LEU A 40 10.22 13.46 -13.55
C LEU A 40 10.03 12.89 -12.13
N PRO A 41 10.84 13.25 -11.11
CA PRO A 41 10.64 12.76 -9.74
C PRO A 41 9.30 13.19 -9.13
N PHE A 42 8.87 14.42 -9.38
CA PHE A 42 7.58 14.92 -8.90
C PHE A 42 6.42 14.24 -9.62
N TYR A 43 6.54 14.03 -10.93
CA TYR A 43 5.54 13.31 -11.71
C TYR A 43 5.40 11.85 -11.24
N ALA A 44 6.52 11.19 -10.92
CA ALA A 44 6.51 9.84 -10.35
C ALA A 44 5.79 9.80 -8.99
N LEU A 45 6.01 10.80 -8.13
CA LEU A 45 5.32 10.92 -6.85
C LEU A 45 3.81 11.10 -7.01
N ILE A 46 3.38 11.98 -7.92
CA ILE A 46 1.97 12.23 -8.21
C ILE A 46 1.30 10.96 -8.76
N SER A 47 1.95 10.29 -9.71
CA SER A 47 1.46 9.04 -10.31
C SER A 47 1.33 7.94 -9.26
N PHE A 48 2.32 7.82 -8.37
CA PHE A 48 2.27 6.89 -7.25
C PHE A 48 1.12 7.20 -6.28
N GLY A 49 0.89 8.48 -5.95
CA GLY A 49 -0.25 8.91 -5.15
C GLY A 49 -1.59 8.53 -5.80
N CYS A 50 -1.75 8.79 -7.09
CA CYS A 50 -2.96 8.41 -7.84
C CYS A 50 -3.17 6.90 -7.86
N TYR A 51 -2.10 6.13 -8.05
CA TYR A 51 -2.14 4.67 -8.00
C TYR A 51 -2.61 4.16 -6.63
N LEU A 52 -2.05 4.70 -5.54
CA LEU A 52 -2.46 4.34 -4.18
C LEU A 52 -3.93 4.67 -3.92
N LEU A 53 -4.40 5.84 -4.34
CA LEU A 53 -5.80 6.24 -4.23
C LEU A 53 -6.73 5.31 -5.02
N GLY A 54 -6.37 4.99 -6.26
CA GLY A 54 -7.13 4.03 -7.08
C GLY A 54 -7.17 2.64 -6.44
N ARG A 55 -6.04 2.18 -5.91
CA ARG A 55 -5.94 0.91 -5.17
C ARG A 55 -6.79 0.88 -3.91
N LEU A 56 -6.84 1.98 -3.16
CA LEU A 56 -7.69 2.13 -1.99
C LEU A 56 -9.16 2.16 -2.39
N GLY A 57 -9.52 2.92 -3.42
CA GLY A 57 -10.88 3.00 -3.95
C GLY A 57 -11.40 1.63 -4.39
N LEU A 58 -10.57 0.85 -5.10
CA LEU A 58 -10.90 -0.53 -5.45
C LEU A 58 -11.07 -1.40 -4.20
N ALA A 59 -10.16 -1.31 -3.22
CA ALA A 59 -10.25 -2.10 -2.00
C ALA A 59 -11.56 -1.82 -1.23
N ILE A 60 -11.97 -0.55 -1.12
CA ILE A 60 -13.23 -0.15 -0.52
C ILE A 60 -14.41 -0.68 -1.33
N PHE A 61 -14.37 -0.53 -2.66
CA PHE A 61 -15.44 -1.00 -3.55
C PHE A 61 -15.62 -2.52 -3.49
N THR A 62 -14.53 -3.27 -3.30
CA THR A 62 -14.56 -4.73 -3.19
C THR A 62 -14.70 -5.25 -1.76
N PHE A 63 -14.83 -4.37 -0.78
CA PHE A 63 -15.01 -4.77 0.61
C PHE A 63 -16.38 -5.46 0.74
N HIS A 64 -16.37 -6.79 0.73
CA HIS A 64 -17.57 -7.57 0.97
C HIS A 64 -17.94 -7.41 2.43
N ASP A 65 -19.14 -6.89 2.68
CA ASP A 65 -19.76 -7.11 3.98
C ASP A 65 -19.88 -8.63 4.16
N VAL A 66 -19.43 -9.14 5.31
CA VAL A 66 -19.49 -10.57 5.65
C VAL A 66 -20.58 -10.77 6.71
N PRO A 67 -21.87 -10.63 6.33
CA PRO A 67 -22.98 -10.72 7.27
C PRO A 67 -23.12 -12.12 7.86
N GLU A 68 -22.69 -13.15 7.14
CA GLU A 68 -22.77 -14.54 7.61
C GLU A 68 -21.76 -14.81 8.75
N ALA A 69 -20.52 -14.33 8.63
CA ALA A 69 -19.55 -14.44 9.72
C ALA A 69 -20.00 -13.65 10.97
N HIS A 70 -20.65 -12.50 10.78
CA HIS A 70 -21.25 -11.76 11.88
C HIS A 70 -22.36 -12.57 12.57
N LYS A 71 -23.25 -13.23 11.81
CA LYS A 71 -24.32 -14.07 12.38
C LYS A 71 -23.76 -15.29 13.11
N GLU A 72 -22.75 -15.94 12.54
CA GLU A 72 -22.07 -17.11 13.14
C GLU A 72 -21.44 -16.75 14.48
N LEU A 73 -20.62 -15.68 14.51
CA LEU A 73 -20.01 -15.17 15.74
C LEU A 73 -21.06 -14.78 16.79
N GLN A 74 -22.18 -14.17 16.37
CA GLN A 74 -23.25 -13.83 17.31
C GLN A 74 -23.89 -15.08 17.93
N GLY A 75 -24.04 -16.16 17.14
CA GLY A 75 -24.53 -17.45 17.62
C GLY A 75 -23.59 -18.08 18.64
N GLU A 76 -22.28 -18.06 18.37
CA GLU A 76 -21.26 -18.55 19.31
C GLU A 76 -21.26 -17.77 20.62
N ILE A 77 -21.42 -16.44 20.56
CA ILE A 77 -21.52 -15.59 21.76
C ILE A 77 -22.71 -15.99 22.62
N GLU A 78 -23.89 -16.21 22.02
CA GLU A 78 -25.07 -16.61 22.78
C GLU A 78 -24.94 -18.01 23.37
N GLN A 79 -24.29 -18.94 22.67
CA GLN A 79 -23.96 -20.25 23.22
C GLN A 79 -22.99 -20.14 24.40
N ALA A 80 -21.92 -19.36 24.27
CA ALA A 80 -20.93 -19.15 25.33
C ALA A 80 -21.56 -18.48 26.57
N LYS A 81 -22.44 -17.49 26.38
CA LYS A 81 -23.21 -16.88 27.48
C LYS A 81 -24.10 -17.90 28.18
N ALA A 82 -24.77 -18.78 27.43
CA ALA A 82 -25.61 -19.83 28.01
C ALA A 82 -24.79 -20.83 28.84
N GLU A 83 -23.59 -21.20 28.37
CA GLU A 83 -22.67 -22.07 29.11
C GLU A 83 -22.12 -21.39 30.39
N LEU A 84 -21.77 -20.11 30.32
CA LEU A 84 -21.31 -19.34 31.48
C LEU A 84 -22.40 -19.15 32.54
N ARG A 85 -23.65 -18.90 32.12
CA ARG A 85 -24.80 -18.88 33.03
C ARG A 85 -25.02 -20.23 33.71
N ARG A 86 -24.84 -21.34 32.98
CA ARG A 86 -24.88 -22.70 33.57
C ARG A 86 -23.74 -22.95 34.54
N ALA A 87 -22.59 -22.32 34.32
CA ALA A 87 -21.44 -22.35 35.23
C ALA A 87 -21.57 -21.36 36.41
N ASN A 88 -22.73 -20.72 36.59
CA ASN A 88 -23.00 -19.74 37.65
C ASN A 88 -22.11 -18.48 37.60
N VAL A 89 -21.61 -18.15 36.40
CA VAL A 89 -20.85 -16.93 36.14
C VAL A 89 -21.80 -15.87 35.59
N ASP A 90 -21.78 -14.68 36.20
CA ASP A 90 -22.59 -13.53 35.76
C ASP A 90 -22.05 -12.96 34.43
N VAL A 91 -22.94 -12.70 33.47
CA VAL A 91 -22.60 -12.38 32.06
C VAL A 91 -23.51 -11.31 31.44
N ASP A 92 -24.11 -10.44 32.25
CA ASP A 92 -24.84 -9.25 31.78
C ASP A 92 -23.92 -8.12 31.32
#